data_AF-A0A959F8X0-F1
#
_entry.id   AF-A0A959F8X0-F1
#
_cell.length_a   1.000
_cell.length_b   1.000
_cell.length_c   1.000
_cell.angle_alpha   90.00
_cell.angle_beta   90.00
_cell.angle_gamma   90.00
#
_symmetry.space_group_name_H-M   'P 1'
#
loop_
_entity.id
_entity.type
_entity.pdbx_description
1 polymer ?
#
loop_
_entity_poly.entity_id
_entity_poly.type
_entity_poly.pdbx_seq_one_letter_code
_entity_poly.pdbx_strand_id
1 'polypeptide(L)'
;YWTSKARELPNVIVNTPVQDERACGIANVGIKNMAPKELADRLMKEYRIWTVAINRPDVLGCRISPNVYTTTKELDVLVRALEEMS
;
A
#
# COMPACT_ATOMS: atom_id res chain seq x y z
N TYR A 1 5.31 -4.59 9.92
CA TYR A 1 6.30 -5.20 8.99
C TYR A 1 6.35 -4.47 7.66
N TRP A 2 5.41 -4.68 6.73
CA TRP A 2 5.52 -4.09 5.39
C TRP A 2 5.32 -2.56 5.39
N THR A 3 4.45 -2.07 6.28
CA THR A 3 4.16 -0.64 6.45
C THR A 3 5.36 0.16 6.95
N SER A 4 6.28 -0.44 7.73
CA SER A 4 7.51 0.25 8.12
C SER A 4 8.44 0.42 6.93
N LYS A 5 8.63 -0.62 6.12
CA LYS A 5 9.41 -0.54 4.87
C LYS A 5 8.81 0.46 3.88
N ALA A 6 7.50 0.42 3.68
CA ALA A 6 6.83 1.34 2.76
C ALA A 6 6.94 2.82 3.18
N ARG A 7 7.07 3.12 4.48
CA ARG A 7 7.24 4.49 5.00
C ARG A 7 8.65 5.05 4.78
N GLU A 8 9.64 4.19 4.53
CA GLU A 8 11.01 4.62 4.22
C GLU A 8 11.15 5.09 2.76
N LEU A 9 10.16 4.81 1.91
CA LEU A 9 10.15 5.21 0.50
C LEU A 9 9.72 6.69 0.35
N PRO A 10 10.51 7.55 -0.32
CA PRO A 10 10.35 9.02 -0.27
C PRO A 10 9.04 9.55 -0.88
N ASN A 11 8.44 8.81 -1.81
CA ASN A 11 7.21 9.18 -2.52
C ASN A 11 5.99 8.37 -2.09
N VAL A 12 6.14 7.44 -1.16
CA VAL A 12 5.04 6.65 -0.62
C VAL A 12 4.46 7.33 0.61
N ILE A 13 3.13 7.41 0.66
CA ILE A 13 2.38 7.94 1.80
C ILE A 13 1.60 6.78 2.41
N VAL A 14 1.86 6.49 3.68
CA VAL A 14 1.05 5.54 4.46
C VAL A 14 0.14 6.35 5.39
N ASN A 15 -1.16 6.38 5.08
CA ASN A 15 -2.15 7.16 5.83
C ASN A 15 -2.50 6.53 7.18
N THR A 16 -2.27 5.22 7.33
CA THR A 16 -2.54 4.50 8.58
C THR A 16 -1.49 4.84 9.63
N PRO A 17 -1.89 5.08 10.90
CA PRO A 17 -0.97 5.38 12.00
C PRO A 17 0.14 4.35 12.17
N VAL A 18 1.28 4.80 12.72
CA VAL A 18 2.44 3.93 13.01
C VAL A 18 2.19 3.09 14.27
N GLN A 19 1.40 3.59 15.20
CA GLN A 19 1.12 2.93 16.48
C GLN A 19 0.28 1.68 16.25
N ASP A 20 0.80 0.52 16.64
CA ASP A 20 0.13 -0.78 16.48
C ASP A 20 -1.26 -0.81 17.13
N GLU A 21 -1.43 -0.14 18.27
CA GLU A 21 -2.72 -0.02 18.97
C GLU A 21 -3.81 0.69 18.15
N ARG A 22 -3.41 1.47 17.14
CA ARG A 22 -4.29 2.24 16.24
C ARG A 22 -4.29 1.68 14.81
N ALA A 23 -3.46 0.67 14.55
CA ALA A 23 -3.31 0.05 13.25
C ALA A 23 -3.83 -1.40 13.32
N CYS A 24 -5.10 -1.60 12.95
CA CYS A 24 -5.64 -2.94 12.77
C CYS A 24 -5.03 -3.61 11.51
N GLY A 25 -5.57 -4.75 11.08
CA GLY A 25 -5.10 -5.48 9.88
C GLY A 25 -5.37 -4.81 8.52
N ILE A 26 -5.57 -3.49 8.48
CA ILE A 26 -5.84 -2.73 7.25
C ILE A 26 -4.93 -1.52 7.24
N ALA A 27 -4.27 -1.28 6.10
CA ALA A 27 -3.55 -0.04 5.87
C ALA A 27 -3.97 0.63 4.56
N ASN A 28 -3.81 1.94 4.48
CA ASN A 28 -3.96 2.69 3.24
C ASN A 28 -2.61 3.29 2.83
N VAL A 29 -2.21 3.03 1.58
CA VAL A 29 -0.93 3.46 1.01
C VAL A 29 -1.15 4.11 -0.36
N GLY A 30 -0.56 5.28 -0.58
CA GLY A 30 -0.59 5.99 -1.85
C GLY A 30 0.81 6.41 -2.30
N ILE A 31 0.92 6.89 -3.53
CA ILE A 31 2.15 7.48 -4.07
C ILE A 31 1.84 8.93 -4.45
N LYS A 32 2.68 9.89 -4.01
CA LYS A 32 2.41 11.34 -4.09
C LYS A 32 1.94 11.83 -5.47
N ASN A 33 2.51 11.29 -6.54
CA ASN A 33 2.26 11.73 -7.91
C ASN A 33 1.42 10.71 -8.72
N MET A 34 0.73 9.79 -8.06
CA MET A 34 -0.06 8.74 -8.73
C MET A 34 -1.49 8.71 -8.20
N ALA A 35 -2.46 8.68 -9.12
CA ALA A 35 -3.85 8.55 -8.73
C ALA A 35 -4.09 7.16 -8.08
N PRO A 36 -4.92 7.04 -7.02
CA PRO A 36 -5.19 5.76 -6.37
C PRO A 36 -5.70 4.69 -7.34
N LYS A 37 -6.49 5.09 -8.34
CA LYS A 37 -6.98 4.18 -9.39
C LYS A 37 -5.84 3.62 -10.25
N GLU A 38 -4.90 4.48 -10.64
CA GLU A 38 -3.74 4.08 -11.42
C GLU A 38 -2.84 3.13 -10.63
N LEU A 39 -2.60 3.43 -9.35
CA LEU A 39 -1.85 2.55 -8.46
C LEU A 39 -2.50 1.16 -8.36
N ALA A 40 -3.81 1.09 -8.16
CA ALA A 40 -4.53 -0.19 -8.10
C ALA A 40 -4.45 -0.95 -9.44
N ASP A 41 -4.61 -0.24 -10.57
CA ASP A 41 -4.53 -0.83 -11.90
C ASP A 41 -3.13 -1.40 -12.19
N ARG A 42 -2.06 -0.67 -11.84
CA ARG A 42 -0.67 -1.12 -12.01
C ARG A 42 -0.32 -2.29 -11.10
N LEU A 43 -0.67 -2.22 -9.82
CA LEU A 43 -0.49 -3.32 -8.87
C LEU A 43 -1.11 -4.63 -9.36
N MET A 44 -2.30 -4.56 -9.95
CA MET A 44 -2.97 -5.74 -10.50
C MET A 44 -2.36 -6.20 -11.83
N LYS A 45 -2.07 -5.30 -12.76
CA LYS A 45 -1.58 -5.67 -14.11
C LYS A 45 -0.13 -6.16 -14.10
N GLU A 46 0.73 -5.50 -13.35
CA GLU A 46 2.18 -5.74 -13.36
C GLU A 46 2.58 -6.79 -12.31
N TYR A 47 1.96 -6.77 -11.13
CA TYR A 47 2.36 -7.61 -9.99
C TYR A 47 1.29 -8.62 -9.55
N ARG A 48 0.10 -8.61 -10.19
CA ARG A 48 -1.06 -9.45 -9.83
C ARG A 48 -1.53 -9.25 -8.38
N ILE A 49 -1.32 -8.06 -7.83
CA ILE A 49 -1.74 -7.69 -6.48
C ILE A 49 -3.10 -7.02 -6.55
N TRP A 50 -4.12 -7.70 -6.02
CA TRP A 50 -5.47 -7.16 -5.95
C TRP A 50 -5.60 -6.16 -4.81
N THR A 51 -5.95 -4.91 -5.13
CA THR A 51 -6.18 -3.84 -4.16
C THR A 51 -7.38 -3.00 -4.57
N VAL A 52 -7.91 -2.20 -3.63
CA VAL A 52 -9.00 -1.27 -3.92
C VAL A 52 -8.50 0.16 -3.76
N ALA A 53 -8.66 0.95 -4.80
CA ALA A 53 -8.39 2.39 -4.78
C ALA A 53 -9.41 3.13 -3.90
N ILE A 54 -8.92 3.94 -2.97
CA ILE A 54 -9.69 4.88 -2.16
C ILE A 54 -9.34 6.28 -2.62
N ASN A 55 -10.35 6.99 -3.12
CA ASN A 55 -10.24 8.38 -3.56
C ASN A 55 -11.25 9.23 -2.77
N ARG A 56 -10.86 9.67 -1.56
CA ARG A 56 -11.66 10.56 -0.70
C ARG A 56 -10.83 11.80 -0.36
N PRO A 57 -11.46 12.96 -0.05
CA PRO A 57 -10.74 14.22 0.22
C PRO A 57 -9.61 14.10 1.26
N ASP A 58 -9.80 13.28 2.30
CA ASP A 58 -8.81 13.11 3.37
C ASP A 58 -7.93 11.86 3.23
N VAL A 59 -8.28 10.94 2.31
CA VAL A 59 -7.59 9.64 2.16
C VAL A 59 -7.47 9.29 0.69
N LEU A 60 -6.26 9.39 0.18
CA LEU A 60 -5.86 9.01 -1.16
C LEU A 60 -4.88 7.84 -1.10
N GLY A 61 -5.25 6.71 -1.69
CA GLY A 61 -4.36 5.56 -1.83
C GLY A 61 -5.11 4.24 -1.99
N CYS A 62 -4.38 3.14 -2.10
CA CYS A 62 -4.92 1.79 -2.13
C CYS A 62 -5.09 1.22 -0.72
N ARG A 63 -6.24 0.58 -0.48
CA ARG A 63 -6.48 -0.18 0.75
C ARG A 63 -5.83 -1.56 0.62
N ILE A 64 -4.89 -1.83 1.51
CA ILE A 64 -4.19 -3.12 1.64
C ILE A 64 -4.66 -3.79 2.92
N SER A 65 -5.12 -5.04 2.81
CA SER A 65 -5.58 -5.84 3.94
C SER A 65 -4.94 -7.23 3.90
N PRO A 66 -3.68 -7.37 4.37
CA PRO A 66 -3.05 -8.68 4.50
C PRO A 66 -3.86 -9.54 5.47
N ASN A 67 -3.99 -10.83 5.16
CA ASN A 67 -4.68 -11.79 6.00
C ASN A 67 -3.73 -12.92 6.41
N VAL A 68 -4.24 -13.91 7.17
CA VAL A 68 -3.44 -15.04 7.66
C VAL A 68 -2.81 -15.91 6.56
N TYR A 69 -3.30 -15.81 5.33
CA TYR A 69 -2.74 -16.50 4.17
C TYR A 69 -1.71 -15.65 3.41
N THR A 70 -1.62 -14.35 3.69
CA THR A 70 -0.63 -13.47 3.08
C THR A 70 0.73 -13.69 3.73
N THR A 71 1.68 -14.21 2.97
CA THR A 71 3.04 -14.45 3.41
C THR A 71 3.87 -13.17 3.43
N THR A 72 4.92 -13.14 4.23
CA THR A 72 5.89 -12.03 4.22
C THR A 72 6.56 -11.85 2.86
N LYS A 73 6.75 -12.93 2.09
CA LYS A 73 7.28 -12.86 0.72
C LYS A 73 6.36 -12.11 -0.22
N GLU A 74 5.04 -12.32 -0.14
CA GLU A 74 4.07 -11.57 -0.94
C GLU A 74 4.04 -10.09 -0.53
N LEU A 75 4.21 -9.80 0.77
CA LEU A 75 4.36 -8.43 1.25
C LEU A 75 5.65 -7.78 0.77
N ASP A 76 6.74 -8.52 0.63
CA ASP A 76 7.99 -8.02 0.07
C ASP A 76 7.83 -7.70 -1.43
N VAL A 77 7.05 -8.48 -2.18
CA VAL A 77 6.67 -8.13 -3.57
C VAL A 77 5.87 -6.84 -3.61
N LEU A 78 4.93 -6.62 -2.68
CA LEU A 78 4.20 -5.35 -2.57
C LEU A 78 5.15 -4.18 -2.29
N VAL A 79 6.07 -4.31 -1.34
CA VAL A 79 7.03 -3.23 -1.01
C VAL A 79 7.91 -2.91 -2.22
N ARG A 80 8.41 -3.95 -2.91
CA ARG A 80 9.19 -3.78 -4.14
C ARG A 80 8.38 -3.09 -5.25
N ALA A 81 7.11 -3.46 -5.42
CA ALA A 81 6.24 -2.80 -6.39
C ALA A 81 6.07 -1.31 -6.05
N LEU A 82 5.87 -0.97 -4.77
CA LEU A 82 5.79 0.42 -4.32
C LEU A 82 7.10 1.17 -4.56
N GLU A 83 8.26 0.56 -4.35
CA GLU A 83 9.58 1.14 -4.61
C GLU A 83 9.83 1.39 -6.11
N GLU A 84 9.48 0.45 -6.98
CA GLU A 84 9.59 0.60 -8.44
C GLU A 84 8.63 1.69 -9.00
N MET A 85 7.57 2.02 -8.26
CA MET A 85 6.58 3.03 -8.63
C MET A 85 6.74 4.38 -7.92
N SER A 86 7.58 4.45 -6.88
CA SER A 86 7.76 5.64 -6.03
C SER A 86 8.65 6.68 -6.70
#